data_AF-A0A127SY45-F1
#
_entry.id   AF-A0A127SY45-F1
#
_cell.length_a   1.000
_cell.length_b   1.000
_cell.length_c   1.000
_cell.angle_alpha   90.00
_cell.angle_beta   90.00
_cell.angle_gamma   90.00
#
_symmetry.space_group_name_H-M   'P 1'
#
loop_
_entity.id
_entity.type
_entity.pdbx_description
1 polymer ?
#
loop_
_entity_poly.entity_id
_entity_poly.type
_entity_poly.pdbx_seq_one_letter_code
_entity_poly.pdbx_strand_id
1 'polypeptide(L)'
;MRIFDINNKTAKMEIEKFIENYREAFGEAAGLPVVFWYSDEETGHTEKIGGCFFKGMQEVRAGNTISLNAEVIGCGGGKFYTGFAPMPEHVPGFVSLKEKYKKTPGMVKEFVDELGIPRAEKKYLHFARIDRVGPR
;
A
#
# COMPACT_ATOMS: atom_id res chain seq x y z
N MET A 1 22.11 -19.34 5.33
CA MET A 1 21.18 -19.13 4.21
C MET A 1 21.10 -17.63 3.93
N ARG A 2 21.82 -17.15 2.91
CA ARG A 2 21.84 -15.72 2.56
C ARG A 2 20.65 -15.47 1.65
N ILE A 3 19.56 -14.95 2.20
CA ILE A 3 18.34 -14.61 1.44
C ILE A 3 18.61 -13.44 0.48
N PHE A 4 19.70 -12.68 0.68
CA PHE A 4 20.14 -11.61 -0.22
C PHE A 4 21.66 -11.63 -0.35
N ASP A 5 22.16 -11.93 -1.56
CA ASP A 5 23.56 -11.66 -1.88
C ASP A 5 23.68 -10.20 -2.33
N ILE A 6 23.91 -9.34 -1.33
CA ILE A 6 23.99 -7.88 -1.45
C ILE A 6 25.13 -7.43 -2.38
N ASN A 7 26.01 -8.35 -2.81
CA ASN A 7 27.14 -8.07 -3.68
C ASN A 7 26.85 -8.28 -5.17
N ASN A 8 25.71 -8.85 -5.54
CA ASN A 8 25.38 -9.08 -6.95
C ASN A 8 24.57 -7.91 -7.52
N LYS A 9 25.27 -6.92 -8.07
CA LYS A 9 24.68 -5.71 -8.69
C LYS A 9 23.93 -5.96 -10.02
N THR A 10 23.73 -7.22 -10.44
CA THR A 10 23.20 -7.52 -11.80
C THR A 10 22.16 -8.66 -11.86
N ALA A 11 21.61 -9.13 -10.74
CA ALA A 11 20.55 -10.13 -10.79
C ALA A 11 19.16 -9.47 -10.71
N LYS A 12 18.51 -9.23 -11.85
CA LYS A 12 17.05 -9.14 -11.90
C LYS A 12 16.54 -10.52 -11.48
N MET A 13 16.12 -10.67 -10.24
CA MET A 13 15.56 -11.94 -9.77
C MET A 13 14.20 -12.11 -10.41
N GLU A 14 14.04 -13.18 -11.19
CA GLU A 14 12.75 -13.56 -11.76
C GLU A 14 11.75 -13.86 -10.63
N ILE A 15 10.50 -13.44 -10.82
CA ILE A 15 9.44 -13.55 -9.80
C ILE A 15 9.23 -15.00 -9.36
N GLU A 16 9.32 -15.93 -10.31
CA GLU A 16 9.25 -17.37 -10.04
C GLU A 16 10.32 -17.80 -9.05
N LYS A 17 11.57 -17.33 -9.26
CA LYS A 17 12.67 -17.67 -8.37
C LYS A 17 12.51 -17.06 -6.98
N PHE A 18 11.96 -15.85 -6.89
CA PHE A 18 11.62 -15.25 -5.62
C PHE A 18 10.56 -16.08 -4.88
N ILE A 19 9.50 -16.52 -5.57
CA ILE A 19 8.43 -17.32 -4.98
C ILE A 19 8.96 -18.67 -4.48
N GLU A 20 9.82 -19.34 -5.25
CA GLU A 20 10.51 -20.57 -4.82
C GLU A 20 11.28 -20.34 -3.51
N ASN A 21 12.15 -19.33 -3.48
CA ASN A 21 12.95 -19.01 -2.30
C ASN A 21 12.07 -18.62 -1.09
N TYR A 22 10.97 -17.91 -1.35
CA TYR A 22 10.02 -17.49 -0.32
C TYR A 22 9.33 -18.71 0.30
N ARG A 23 8.89 -19.68 -0.52
CA ARG A 23 8.30 -20.94 -0.04
C ARG A 23 9.30 -21.81 0.69
N GLU A 24 10.54 -21.87 0.21
CA GLU A 24 11.62 -22.57 0.93
C GLU A 24 11.85 -21.98 2.32
N ALA A 25 11.84 -20.64 2.43
CA ALA A 25 12.10 -19.95 3.69
C ALA A 25 10.91 -19.93 4.67
N PHE A 26 9.68 -19.80 4.16
CA PHE A 26 8.47 -19.55 4.97
C PHE A 26 7.41 -20.67 4.90
N GLY A 27 7.61 -21.67 4.02
CA GLY A 27 6.69 -22.78 3.80
C GLY A 27 5.54 -22.45 2.82
N GLU A 28 4.95 -23.50 2.26
CA GLU A 28 3.83 -23.40 1.29
C GLU A 28 2.56 -22.75 1.86
N ALA A 29 2.37 -22.81 3.18
CA ALA A 29 1.21 -22.19 3.84
C ALA A 29 1.34 -20.66 3.94
N ALA A 30 2.53 -20.08 3.73
CA ALA A 30 2.73 -18.65 3.79
C ALA A 30 2.11 -17.97 2.56
N GLY A 31 1.21 -17.00 2.80
CA GLY A 31 0.65 -16.18 1.73
C GLY A 31 1.75 -15.43 0.98
N LEU A 32 1.70 -15.46 -0.36
CA LEU A 32 2.67 -14.75 -1.18
C LEU A 32 2.59 -13.23 -0.94
N PRO A 33 3.71 -12.50 -1.08
CA PRO A 33 3.72 -11.06 -0.90
C PRO A 33 2.77 -10.31 -1.83
N VAL A 34 2.30 -9.16 -1.34
CA VAL A 34 1.51 -8.19 -2.09
C VAL A 34 2.44 -7.07 -2.55
N VAL A 35 2.33 -6.71 -3.83
CA VAL A 35 3.03 -5.59 -4.45
C VAL A 35 2.06 -4.46 -4.77
N PHE A 36 2.57 -3.24 -4.88
CA PHE A 36 1.77 -2.07 -5.25
C PHE A 36 2.55 -1.13 -6.17
N TRP A 37 1.83 -0.38 -7.00
CA TRP A 37 2.42 0.63 -7.89
C TRP A 37 1.39 1.69 -8.28
N TYR A 38 1.88 2.88 -8.62
CA TYR A 38 1.07 3.96 -9.16
C TYR A 38 1.09 3.95 -10.69
N SER A 39 -0.04 4.25 -11.34
CA SER A 39 -0.16 4.33 -12.81
C SER A 39 -1.29 5.26 -13.23
N ASP A 40 -1.21 5.80 -14.45
CA ASP A 40 -2.32 6.53 -15.08
C ASP A 40 -3.36 5.59 -15.71
N GLU A 41 -2.97 4.34 -15.97
CA GLU A 41 -3.83 3.29 -16.51
C GLU A 41 -4.41 2.41 -15.40
N GLU A 42 -5.67 2.04 -15.56
CA GLU A 42 -6.37 1.09 -14.70
C GLU A 42 -6.06 -0.35 -15.15
N THR A 43 -5.49 -1.17 -14.25
CA THR A 43 -5.04 -2.54 -14.57
C THR A 43 -5.86 -3.63 -13.87
N GLY A 44 -6.74 -3.25 -12.95
CA GLY A 44 -7.75 -4.08 -12.31
C GLY A 44 -9.02 -3.24 -12.14
N HIS A 45 -10.12 -3.85 -11.72
CA HIS A 45 -11.32 -3.08 -11.40
C HIS A 45 -11.67 -3.24 -9.92
N THR A 46 -12.14 -2.18 -9.29
CA THR A 46 -12.50 -2.21 -7.87
C THR A 46 -13.72 -1.36 -7.63
N GLU A 47 -14.79 -1.99 -7.15
CA GLU A 47 -15.97 -1.28 -6.71
C GLU A 47 -15.65 -0.39 -5.51
N LYS A 48 -16.49 0.61 -5.29
CA LYS A 48 -16.32 1.56 -4.18
C LYS A 48 -16.23 0.84 -2.85
N ILE A 49 -15.12 1.06 -2.14
CA ILE A 49 -14.86 0.42 -0.86
C ILE A 49 -15.48 1.26 0.26
N GLY A 50 -16.46 0.69 0.96
CA GLY A 50 -17.00 1.28 2.18
C GLY A 50 -15.96 1.31 3.31
N GLY A 51 -15.41 2.47 3.63
CA GLY A 51 -14.41 2.64 4.69
C GLY A 51 -12.97 2.50 4.19
N CYS A 52 -12.11 1.79 4.94
CA CYS A 52 -10.69 1.67 4.61
C CYS A 52 -10.45 0.73 3.43
N PHE A 53 -9.54 1.09 2.52
CA PHE A 53 -9.20 0.26 1.36
C PHE A 53 -8.55 -1.06 1.73
N PHE A 54 -8.06 -1.23 2.98
CA PHE A 54 -7.59 -2.53 3.46
C PHE A 54 -8.63 -3.63 3.32
N LYS A 55 -9.93 -3.31 3.25
CA LYS A 55 -10.98 -4.28 2.92
C LYS A 55 -10.76 -4.95 1.55
N GLY A 56 -10.23 -4.22 0.56
CA GLY A 56 -9.89 -4.75 -0.75
C GLY A 56 -8.70 -5.73 -0.73
N MET A 57 -7.92 -5.80 0.34
CA MET A 57 -6.76 -6.70 0.40
C MET A 57 -7.14 -8.17 0.43
N GLN A 58 -8.38 -8.51 0.79
CA GLN A 58 -8.87 -9.88 0.70
C GLN A 58 -8.90 -10.35 -0.77
N GLU A 59 -9.39 -9.51 -1.67
CA GLU A 59 -9.39 -9.77 -3.12
C GLU A 59 -7.96 -9.92 -3.66
N VAL A 60 -7.06 -9.06 -3.19
CA VAL A 60 -5.63 -9.14 -3.57
C VAL A 60 -5.03 -10.47 -3.14
N ARG A 61 -5.32 -10.92 -1.92
CA ARG A 61 -4.84 -12.22 -1.42
C ARG A 61 -5.45 -13.40 -2.15
N ALA A 62 -6.70 -13.28 -2.63
CA ALA A 62 -7.35 -14.26 -3.51
C ALA A 62 -6.72 -14.30 -4.92
N GLY A 63 -5.86 -13.33 -5.25
CA GLY A 63 -5.12 -13.26 -6.51
C GLY A 63 -5.74 -12.32 -7.55
N ASN A 64 -6.66 -11.44 -7.14
CA ASN A 64 -7.18 -10.39 -7.98
C ASN A 64 -6.25 -9.16 -7.93
N THR A 65 -6.17 -8.41 -9.03
CA THR A 65 -5.55 -7.08 -9.01
C THR A 65 -6.64 -6.05 -8.71
N ILE A 66 -6.41 -5.18 -7.73
CA ILE A 66 -7.33 -4.07 -7.42
C ILE A 66 -6.69 -2.74 -7.84
N SER A 67 -7.54 -1.79 -8.21
CA SER A 67 -7.16 -0.44 -8.63
C SER A 67 -7.89 0.58 -7.78
N LEU A 68 -7.14 1.38 -7.02
CA LEU A 68 -7.67 2.33 -6.06
C LEU A 68 -7.43 3.76 -6.54
N ASN A 69 -8.37 4.65 -6.29
CA ASN A 69 -8.23 6.09 -6.46
C ASN A 69 -9.04 6.84 -5.39
N ALA A 70 -9.08 8.17 -5.47
CA ALA A 70 -9.80 9.01 -4.52
C ALA A 70 -11.32 8.74 -4.44
N GLU A 71 -11.92 8.19 -5.48
CA GLU A 71 -13.37 7.91 -5.58
C GLU A 71 -13.73 6.52 -5.03
N VAL A 72 -12.84 5.55 -5.26
CA VAL A 72 -12.98 4.17 -4.77
C VAL A 72 -12.73 4.08 -3.26
N ILE A 73 -11.74 4.80 -2.73
CA ILE A 73 -11.41 4.74 -1.30
C ILE A 73 -12.47 5.48 -0.47
N GLY A 74 -13.12 4.80 0.47
CA GLY A 74 -14.20 5.39 1.27
C GLY A 74 -13.73 6.28 2.44
N CYS A 75 -12.65 5.94 3.14
CA CYS A 75 -12.21 6.67 4.32
C CYS A 75 -11.20 7.78 4.03
N GLY A 76 -11.28 8.89 4.77
CA GLY A 76 -10.36 10.02 4.62
C GLY A 76 -8.90 9.66 4.89
N GLY A 77 -8.64 8.82 5.90
CA GLY A 77 -7.29 8.32 6.18
C GLY A 77 -6.70 7.58 4.98
N GLY A 78 -7.48 6.67 4.37
CA GLY A 78 -7.11 5.91 3.19
C GLY A 78 -6.65 6.78 2.04
N LYS A 79 -7.41 7.84 1.74
CA LYS A 79 -7.05 8.81 0.71
C LYS A 79 -5.80 9.61 1.08
N PHE A 80 -5.58 9.86 2.37
CA PHE A 80 -4.44 10.62 2.83
C PHE A 80 -3.12 9.88 2.69
N TYR A 81 -2.98 8.70 3.29
CA TYR A 81 -1.70 7.96 3.26
C TYR A 81 -1.38 7.32 1.89
N THR A 82 -2.31 7.38 0.94
CA THR A 82 -2.09 7.03 -0.48
C THR A 82 -1.85 8.25 -1.37
N GLY A 83 -1.80 9.45 -0.81
CA GLY A 83 -1.51 10.68 -1.54
C GLY A 83 -2.68 11.23 -2.37
N PHE A 84 -3.87 10.62 -2.32
CA PHE A 84 -5.04 11.04 -3.10
C PHE A 84 -5.85 12.20 -2.49
N ALA A 85 -5.74 12.46 -1.19
CA ALA A 85 -6.37 13.62 -0.52
C ALA A 85 -5.47 14.19 0.59
N PRO A 86 -5.51 15.49 0.92
CA PRO A 86 -4.76 16.01 2.06
C PRO A 86 -5.27 15.40 3.38
N MET A 87 -4.52 15.60 4.47
CA MET A 87 -5.00 15.20 5.80
C MET A 87 -6.33 15.91 6.11
N PRO A 88 -7.39 15.18 6.50
CA PRO A 88 -8.65 15.81 6.88
C PRO A 88 -8.49 16.73 8.09
N GLU A 89 -9.14 17.90 8.07
CA GLU A 89 -8.96 18.95 9.10
C GLU A 89 -9.26 18.51 10.53
N HIS A 90 -10.18 17.54 10.71
CA HIS A 90 -10.55 17.02 12.02
C HIS A 90 -9.49 16.07 12.63
N VAL A 91 -8.56 15.53 11.83
CA VAL A 91 -7.60 14.50 12.26
C VAL A 91 -6.68 14.99 13.38
N PRO A 92 -6.06 16.17 13.33
CA PRO A 92 -5.25 16.68 14.44
C PRO A 92 -6.00 16.74 15.77
N GLY A 93 -7.26 17.22 15.74
CA GLY A 93 -8.11 17.26 16.93
C GLY A 93 -8.47 15.87 17.43
N PHE A 94 -8.84 14.96 16.52
CA PHE A 94 -9.18 13.58 16.84
C PHE A 94 -8.00 12.83 17.50
N VAL A 95 -6.82 12.86 16.88
CA VAL A 95 -5.61 12.16 17.35
C VAL A 95 -5.16 12.65 18.72
N SER A 96 -5.31 13.95 19.00
CA SER A 96 -4.84 14.54 20.26
C SER A 96 -5.88 14.61 21.37
N LEU A 97 -7.07 15.10 21.07
CA LEU A 97 -8.07 15.41 22.10
C LEU A 97 -8.93 14.19 22.43
N LYS A 98 -9.18 13.33 21.45
CA LYS A 98 -10.00 12.11 21.62
C LYS A 98 -9.13 10.89 21.90
N GLU A 99 -8.25 10.53 20.98
CA GLU A 99 -7.41 9.32 21.08
C GLU A 99 -6.18 9.49 21.98
N LYS A 100 -5.76 10.74 22.22
CA LYS A 100 -4.63 11.11 23.11
C LYS A 100 -3.28 10.47 22.73
N TYR A 101 -3.05 10.21 21.44
CA TYR A 101 -1.76 9.72 20.93
C TYR A 101 -0.68 10.81 20.91
N LYS A 102 -1.07 12.08 20.76
CA LYS A 102 -0.18 13.25 20.78
C LYS A 102 -0.79 14.34 21.66
N LYS A 103 0.04 15.07 22.42
CA LYS A 103 -0.43 16.01 23.44
C LYS A 103 -1.27 17.17 22.89
N THR A 104 -0.94 17.68 21.71
CA THR A 104 -1.68 18.80 21.09
C THR A 104 -1.91 18.55 19.59
N PRO A 105 -2.99 19.10 19.01
CA PRO A 105 -3.22 19.02 17.56
C PRO A 105 -2.06 19.59 16.73
N GLY A 106 -1.35 20.60 17.25
CA GLY A 106 -0.16 21.17 16.60
C GLY A 106 0.92 20.13 16.36
N MET A 107 1.24 19.32 17.38
CA MET A 107 2.23 18.24 17.27
C MET A 107 1.84 17.18 16.24
N VAL A 108 0.55 17.00 15.96
CA VAL A 108 0.09 16.07 14.90
C VAL A 108 0.38 16.67 13.53
N LYS A 109 0.11 17.96 13.33
CA LYS A 109 0.40 18.67 12.08
C LYS A 109 1.89 18.69 11.79
N GLU A 110 2.70 19.11 12.75
CA GLU A 110 4.16 19.14 12.64
C GLU A 110 4.72 17.75 12.27
N PHE A 111 4.28 16.70 12.96
CA PHE A 111 4.71 15.34 12.64
C PHE A 111 4.32 14.91 11.21
N VAL A 112 3.11 15.26 10.77
CA VAL A 112 2.65 14.95 9.42
C VAL A 112 3.43 15.72 8.35
N ASP A 113 3.75 16.99 8.62
CA ASP A 113 4.54 17.82 7.72
C ASP A 113 5.99 17.29 7.63
N GLU A 114 6.58 16.86 8.75
CA GLU A 114 7.90 16.22 8.80
C GLU A 114 7.97 14.90 8.02
N LEU A 115 6.88 14.12 8.01
CA LEU A 115 6.82 12.89 7.21
C LEU A 115 6.89 13.15 5.70
N GLY A 116 6.59 14.37 5.25
CA GLY A 116 6.68 14.76 3.83
C GLY A 116 5.84 13.87 2.91
N ILE A 117 4.63 13.49 3.35
CA ILE A 117 3.80 12.51 2.61
C ILE A 117 3.51 13.03 1.21
N PRO A 118 4.00 12.34 0.15
CA PRO A 118 3.85 12.83 -1.21
C PRO A 118 2.39 12.78 -1.67
N ARG A 119 2.04 13.69 -2.57
CA ARG A 119 0.78 13.64 -3.31
C ARG A 119 0.92 12.62 -4.44
N ALA A 120 -0.13 11.85 -4.70
CA ALA A 120 -0.15 10.95 -5.84
C ALA A 120 -0.13 11.76 -7.13
N GLU A 121 0.87 11.55 -7.97
CA GLU A 121 0.96 12.16 -9.32
C GLU A 121 0.18 11.38 -10.38
N LYS A 122 -0.22 10.14 -10.04
CA LYS A 122 -0.88 9.19 -10.93
C LYS A 122 -2.31 8.96 -10.52
N LYS A 123 -3.16 8.57 -11.48
CA LYS A 123 -4.60 8.39 -11.27
C LYS A 123 -4.96 7.20 -10.37
N TYR A 124 -4.17 6.13 -10.41
CA TYR A 124 -4.47 4.88 -9.73
C TYR A 124 -3.30 4.39 -8.89
N LEU A 125 -3.65 3.72 -7.79
CA LEU A 125 -2.78 2.89 -6.97
C LEU A 125 -3.25 1.45 -7.08
N HIS A 126 -2.40 0.59 -7.59
CA HIS A 126 -2.70 -0.81 -7.82
C HIS A 126 -2.14 -1.68 -6.70
N PHE A 127 -2.84 -2.75 -6.36
CA PHE A 127 -2.33 -3.82 -5.52
C PHE A 127 -2.56 -5.16 -6.20
N ALA A 128 -1.54 -6.02 -6.18
CA ALA A 128 -1.61 -7.38 -6.71
C ALA A 128 -0.76 -8.32 -5.85
N ARG A 129 -1.08 -9.61 -5.85
CA ARG A 129 -0.17 -10.63 -5.34
C ARG A 129 1.00 -10.80 -6.31
N ILE A 130 2.20 -11.08 -5.80
CA ILE A 130 3.42 -11.01 -6.61
C ILE A 130 3.42 -11.98 -7.82
N ASP A 131 2.73 -13.12 -7.74
CA ASP A 131 2.55 -14.07 -8.84
C ASP A 131 1.62 -13.57 -9.95
N ARG A 132 0.95 -12.44 -9.74
CA ARG A 132 0.03 -11.80 -10.71
C ARG A 132 0.67 -10.67 -11.48
N VAL A 133 1.91 -10.29 -11.16
CA VAL A 133 2.65 -9.30 -11.94
C VAL A 133 3.64 -10.01 -12.87
N GLY A 134 3.56 -9.72 -14.17
CA GLY A 134 4.51 -10.23 -15.16
C GLY A 134 5.76 -9.36 -15.28
N PRO A 135 6.79 -9.81 -16.01
CA PRO A 135 7.91 -8.97 -16.39
C PRO A 135 7.37 -7.79 -17.22
N ARG A 136 7.43 -6.60 -16.63
CA ARG A 136 7.26 -5.33 -17.35
C ARG A 136 8.61 -4.86 -17.86
#